data_AF-A0A818U4C2-F1
#
_entry.id   AF-A0A818U4C2-F1
#
_cell.length_a   1.000
_cell.length_b   1.000
_cell.length_c   1.000
_cell.angle_alpha   90.00
_cell.angle_beta   90.00
_cell.angle_gamma   90.00
#
_symmetry.space_group_name_H-M   'P 1'
#
loop_
_entity.id
_entity.type
_entity.pdbx_description
1 polymer ?
#
loop_
_entity_poly.entity_id
_entity_poly.type
_entity_poly.pdbx_seq_one_letter_code
_entity_poly.pdbx_strand_id
1 'polypeptide(L)'
;MKRISCLSRYNIDYQTPDSAATATAYLCGVKAQLGTIGVDGRAKRGDCLSSSDAHVDSILDWAQKRGKKVGIITTARITHASPSAAYAHVPERDWESFDGQNFNANHLAQGCRDIAHQLVVRTPPIDLLLGGGRRYFYPVTTFDVEYPSIRGSRIDNRCLIDEFWKGKYIWNMTQMNEFELGTSQPLLGLFEPSHMRYESDRSQSGDDEPSLSRMTEFAIEHFLKFDQGFFLLIEGGRIDHAHHDTKPRNALDEFVEFDNAVGQAKRVLQAKGVLDDSLIVVTADHSHVFAFGAYSSRGSNILGFGSLENKNVSDFDGSPVNIITYGNGPRSNSSRNATYLYSINMNSTDYLAPAALPMNAETHGGEDVPIFYSN
;
A
#
# COMPACT_ATOMS: atom_id res chain seq x y z
N MET A 1 18.65 -9.88 -5.35
CA MET A 1 18.40 -9.26 -6.67
C MET A 1 19.74 -9.07 -7.35
N LYS A 2 19.83 -9.16 -8.69
CA LYS A 2 21.14 -9.12 -9.40
C LYS A 2 21.43 -7.78 -10.09
N ARG A 3 20.43 -6.91 -10.26
CA ARG A 3 20.57 -5.64 -10.99
C ARG A 3 19.85 -4.51 -10.24
N ILE A 4 20.38 -3.28 -10.38
CA ILE A 4 19.86 -2.06 -9.75
C ILE A 4 19.85 -0.90 -10.75
N SER A 5 18.80 -0.07 -10.69
CA SER A 5 18.72 1.23 -11.37
C SER A 5 17.98 2.25 -10.49
N CYS A 6 18.10 3.55 -10.80
CA CYS A 6 17.32 4.61 -10.14
C CYS A 6 16.15 5.03 -11.03
N LEU A 7 15.02 5.40 -10.41
CA LEU A 7 13.82 5.84 -11.13
C LEU A 7 13.33 7.19 -10.61
N SER A 8 13.22 8.15 -11.52
CA SER A 8 12.71 9.49 -11.24
C SER A 8 11.19 9.55 -11.17
N ARG A 9 10.66 10.09 -10.06
CA ARG A 9 9.25 9.91 -9.67
C ARG A 9 8.32 11.10 -9.87
N TYR A 10 8.79 12.23 -10.37
CA TYR A 10 7.95 13.41 -10.61
C TYR A 10 6.65 13.05 -11.38
N ASN A 11 5.52 13.60 -10.98
CA ASN A 11 4.28 13.59 -11.76
C ASN A 11 4.32 14.66 -12.85
N ILE A 12 3.35 14.68 -13.75
CA ILE A 12 3.30 15.70 -14.82
C ILE A 12 3.28 17.13 -14.24
N ASP A 13 2.65 17.30 -13.08
CA ASP A 13 2.32 18.58 -12.45
C ASP A 13 3.01 18.82 -11.09
N TYR A 14 3.67 17.81 -10.50
CA TYR A 14 4.38 17.93 -9.22
C TYR A 14 5.75 17.24 -9.23
N GLN A 15 6.74 17.89 -8.60
CA GLN A 15 8.09 17.32 -8.44
C GLN A 15 8.12 16.23 -7.38
N THR A 16 7.50 16.50 -6.21
CA THR A 16 7.21 15.48 -5.19
C THR A 16 5.88 14.83 -5.55
N PRO A 17 5.88 13.54 -5.89
CA PRO A 17 4.69 12.91 -6.44
C PRO A 17 3.75 12.37 -5.38
N ASP A 18 2.60 11.84 -5.81
CA ASP A 18 1.73 10.99 -4.99
C ASP A 18 1.66 9.54 -5.50
N SER A 19 1.13 8.64 -4.67
CA SER A 19 0.99 7.21 -4.98
C SER A 19 0.10 6.94 -6.20
N ALA A 20 -0.94 7.74 -6.46
CA ALA A 20 -1.88 7.49 -7.56
C ALA A 20 -1.23 7.63 -8.92
N ALA A 21 -0.57 8.76 -9.14
CA ALA A 21 0.01 9.07 -10.42
C ALA A 21 1.34 8.34 -10.67
N THR A 22 2.07 7.97 -9.61
CA THR A 22 3.22 7.07 -9.71
C THR A 22 2.80 5.62 -9.99
N ALA A 23 1.72 5.14 -9.39
CA ALA A 23 1.16 3.82 -9.70
C ALA A 23 0.69 3.71 -11.15
N THR A 24 0.04 4.76 -11.67
CA THR A 24 -0.24 4.84 -13.11
C THR A 24 1.03 4.76 -13.95
N ALA A 25 2.14 5.36 -13.51
CA ALA A 25 3.41 5.28 -14.22
C ALA A 25 4.01 3.87 -14.23
N TYR A 26 4.14 3.21 -13.07
CA TYR A 26 4.80 1.89 -13.03
C TYR A 26 3.89 0.71 -13.40
N LEU A 27 2.55 0.88 -13.40
CA LEU A 27 1.60 -0.16 -13.83
C LEU A 27 1.10 0.04 -15.26
N CYS A 28 0.89 1.28 -15.72
CA CYS A 28 0.35 1.57 -17.06
C CYS A 28 1.39 2.12 -18.04
N GLY A 29 2.60 2.45 -17.56
CA GLY A 29 3.70 2.91 -18.41
C GLY A 29 3.59 4.37 -18.86
N VAL A 30 2.71 5.17 -18.24
CA VAL A 30 2.54 6.60 -18.53
C VAL A 30 2.54 7.44 -17.26
N LYS A 31 3.24 8.57 -17.27
CA LYS A 31 3.11 9.55 -16.17
C LYS A 31 1.72 10.18 -16.19
N ALA A 32 1.19 10.48 -15.03
CA ALA A 32 -0.13 11.09 -14.83
C ALA A 32 -0.04 12.36 -13.97
N GLN A 33 -1.18 13.05 -13.82
CA GLN A 33 -1.32 14.18 -12.90
C GLN A 33 -1.57 13.68 -11.48
N LEU A 34 -1.09 14.40 -10.48
CA LEU A 34 -1.22 14.05 -9.06
C LEU A 34 -2.67 13.71 -8.70
N GLY A 35 -2.86 12.62 -7.94
CA GLY A 35 -4.17 12.17 -7.48
C GLY A 35 -5.03 11.45 -8.52
N THR A 36 -4.56 11.29 -9.75
CA THR A 36 -5.28 10.55 -10.81
C THR A 36 -4.79 9.10 -10.94
N ILE A 37 -5.69 8.19 -11.27
CA ILE A 37 -5.45 6.73 -11.28
C ILE A 37 -5.85 6.16 -12.64
N GLY A 38 -4.94 5.44 -13.30
CA GLY A 38 -5.22 4.71 -14.54
C GLY A 38 -5.64 5.61 -15.70
N VAL A 39 -5.30 6.89 -15.64
CA VAL A 39 -5.59 7.89 -16.69
C VAL A 39 -4.34 8.68 -17.04
N ASP A 40 -4.21 9.09 -18.30
CA ASP A 40 -3.07 9.88 -18.75
C ASP A 40 -3.21 11.38 -18.39
N GLY A 41 -2.22 12.18 -18.79
CA GLY A 41 -2.15 13.61 -18.51
C GLY A 41 -3.28 14.48 -19.07
N ARG A 42 -4.22 13.95 -19.85
CA ARG A 42 -5.43 14.67 -20.30
C ARG A 42 -6.45 14.80 -19.18
N ALA A 43 -6.54 13.82 -18.29
CA ALA A 43 -7.42 13.89 -17.12
C ALA A 43 -6.94 15.00 -16.16
N LYS A 44 -7.89 15.74 -15.58
CA LYS A 44 -7.67 16.76 -14.56
C LYS A 44 -8.19 16.25 -13.24
N ARG A 45 -7.42 16.46 -12.17
CA ARG A 45 -7.77 15.98 -10.84
C ARG A 45 -9.16 16.46 -10.43
N GLY A 46 -10.03 15.53 -10.03
CA GLY A 46 -11.40 15.81 -9.60
C GLY A 46 -12.41 16.12 -10.71
N ASP A 47 -12.00 16.19 -11.99
CA ASP A 47 -12.90 16.43 -13.11
C ASP A 47 -13.26 15.11 -13.82
N CYS A 48 -14.46 14.59 -13.53
CA CYS A 48 -14.99 13.37 -14.11
C CYS A 48 -15.03 13.37 -15.65
N LEU A 49 -15.41 14.49 -16.25
CA LEU A 49 -15.60 14.54 -17.71
C LEU A 49 -14.25 14.47 -18.43
N SER A 50 -13.21 15.07 -17.84
CA SER A 50 -11.86 15.04 -18.37
C SER A 50 -11.24 13.63 -18.42
N SER A 51 -11.68 12.70 -17.56
CA SER A 51 -11.13 11.35 -17.53
C SER A 51 -11.69 10.39 -18.58
N SER A 52 -12.86 10.71 -19.18
CA SER A 52 -13.62 9.79 -20.04
C SER A 52 -12.82 9.15 -21.19
N ASP A 53 -11.98 9.95 -21.87
CA ASP A 53 -11.13 9.49 -22.99
C ASP A 53 -9.65 9.33 -22.61
N ALA A 54 -9.32 9.43 -21.32
CA ALA A 54 -7.95 9.45 -20.81
C ALA A 54 -7.48 8.09 -20.26
N HIS A 55 -8.32 7.05 -20.30
CA HIS A 55 -8.02 5.74 -19.72
C HIS A 55 -6.77 5.11 -20.34
N VAL A 56 -5.95 4.46 -19.51
CA VAL A 56 -4.77 3.71 -19.94
C VAL A 56 -4.78 2.30 -19.35
N ASP A 57 -4.56 1.31 -20.20
CA ASP A 57 -4.45 -0.10 -19.78
C ASP A 57 -3.22 -0.31 -18.88
N SER A 58 -3.37 -1.13 -17.86
CA SER A 58 -2.26 -1.56 -17.00
C SER A 58 -1.58 -2.84 -17.50
N ILE A 59 -0.42 -3.17 -16.92
CA ILE A 59 0.23 -4.48 -17.11
C ILE A 59 -0.66 -5.64 -16.65
N LEU A 60 -1.54 -5.42 -15.68
CA LEU A 60 -2.55 -6.40 -15.27
C LEU A 60 -3.54 -6.63 -16.43
N ASP A 61 -4.05 -5.57 -17.06
CA ASP A 61 -4.90 -5.69 -18.25
C ASP A 61 -4.20 -6.43 -19.38
N TRP A 62 -2.93 -6.10 -19.65
CA TRP A 62 -2.15 -6.76 -20.70
C TRP A 62 -1.87 -8.23 -20.40
N ALA A 63 -1.63 -8.60 -19.14
CA ALA A 63 -1.44 -9.98 -18.72
C ALA A 63 -2.75 -10.78 -18.89
N GLN A 64 -3.87 -10.21 -18.45
CA GLN A 64 -5.18 -10.85 -18.54
C GLN A 64 -5.65 -11.01 -19.99
N LYS A 65 -5.44 -10.00 -20.84
CA LYS A 65 -5.71 -10.08 -22.30
C LYS A 65 -4.88 -11.16 -23.00
N ARG A 66 -3.74 -11.56 -22.42
CA ARG A 66 -2.91 -12.68 -22.89
C ARG A 66 -3.24 -14.02 -22.22
N GLY A 67 -4.32 -14.10 -21.46
CA GLY A 67 -4.78 -15.32 -20.80
C GLY A 67 -3.97 -15.72 -19.57
N LYS A 68 -3.07 -14.85 -19.07
CA LYS A 68 -2.35 -15.08 -17.81
C LYS A 68 -3.27 -14.86 -16.62
N LYS A 69 -2.98 -15.54 -15.51
CA LYS A 69 -3.61 -15.26 -14.23
C LYS A 69 -3.15 -13.91 -13.69
N VAL A 70 -4.04 -13.18 -13.02
CA VAL A 70 -3.73 -11.87 -12.47
C VAL A 70 -4.17 -11.72 -11.03
N GLY A 71 -3.32 -11.13 -10.21
CA GLY A 71 -3.68 -10.85 -8.81
C GLY A 71 -3.03 -9.61 -8.22
N ILE A 72 -3.62 -9.15 -7.13
CA ILE A 72 -3.16 -8.01 -6.34
C ILE A 72 -3.20 -8.40 -4.86
N ILE A 73 -2.10 -8.13 -4.16
CA ILE A 73 -1.97 -8.27 -2.71
C ILE A 73 -1.47 -6.95 -2.16
N THR A 74 -2.09 -6.46 -1.09
CA THR A 74 -1.67 -5.22 -0.44
C THR A 74 -2.00 -5.24 1.05
N THR A 75 -1.20 -4.56 1.87
CA THR A 75 -1.58 -4.21 3.26
C THR A 75 -2.41 -2.92 3.35
N ALA A 76 -2.65 -2.24 2.23
CA ALA A 76 -3.59 -1.12 2.15
C ALA A 76 -5.02 -1.62 1.91
N ARG A 77 -5.94 -0.66 1.64
CA ARG A 77 -7.24 -1.00 1.09
C ARG A 77 -7.06 -1.45 -0.35
N ILE A 78 -7.81 -2.44 -0.81
CA ILE A 78 -7.75 -2.85 -2.23
C ILE A 78 -8.19 -1.73 -3.19
N THR A 79 -8.91 -0.74 -2.67
CA THR A 79 -9.35 0.50 -3.36
C THR A 79 -8.35 1.65 -3.24
N HIS A 80 -7.25 1.48 -2.49
CA HIS A 80 -6.21 2.50 -2.36
C HIS A 80 -5.54 2.78 -3.70
N ALA A 81 -4.78 3.88 -3.80
CA ALA A 81 -4.23 4.38 -5.04
C ALA A 81 -3.33 3.37 -5.80
N SER A 82 -2.35 2.79 -5.12
CA SER A 82 -1.40 1.84 -5.72
C SER A 82 -2.05 0.58 -6.29
N PRO A 83 -2.93 -0.16 -5.57
CA PRO A 83 -3.56 -1.35 -6.12
C PRO A 83 -4.60 -0.98 -7.17
N SER A 84 -5.32 0.12 -7.01
CA SER A 84 -6.38 0.51 -7.95
C SER A 84 -5.87 1.00 -9.30
N ALA A 85 -4.66 1.53 -9.40
CA ALA A 85 -4.05 1.84 -10.71
C ALA A 85 -3.86 0.61 -11.61
N ALA A 86 -3.93 -0.61 -11.06
CA ALA A 86 -3.91 -1.82 -11.86
C ALA A 86 -5.25 -2.11 -12.57
N TYR A 87 -6.37 -1.51 -12.15
CA TYR A 87 -7.70 -1.90 -12.64
C TYR A 87 -8.74 -0.79 -12.80
N ALA A 88 -8.53 0.37 -12.16
CA ALA A 88 -9.47 1.47 -12.12
C ALA A 88 -8.98 2.65 -12.95
N HIS A 89 -9.94 3.45 -13.41
CA HIS A 89 -9.70 4.71 -14.10
C HIS A 89 -10.52 5.80 -13.40
N VAL A 90 -9.87 6.67 -12.63
CA VAL A 90 -10.53 7.77 -11.92
C VAL A 90 -9.66 9.03 -11.91
N PRO A 91 -10.26 10.23 -12.01
CA PRO A 91 -9.53 11.48 -11.90
C PRO A 91 -9.27 11.90 -10.44
N GLU A 92 -9.75 11.15 -9.45
CA GLU A 92 -9.51 11.44 -8.03
C GLU A 92 -9.40 10.14 -7.24
N ARG A 93 -8.24 9.95 -6.61
CA ARG A 93 -7.92 8.73 -5.83
C ARG A 93 -8.83 8.51 -4.63
N ASP A 94 -9.40 9.59 -4.09
CA ASP A 94 -10.29 9.52 -2.93
C ASP A 94 -11.71 9.03 -3.29
N TRP A 95 -12.01 8.79 -4.57
CA TRP A 95 -13.29 8.22 -5.03
C TRP A 95 -13.38 6.70 -4.81
N GLU A 96 -12.99 6.24 -3.60
CA GLU A 96 -12.92 4.82 -3.25
C GLU A 96 -14.31 4.16 -3.14
N SER A 97 -15.31 4.87 -2.63
CA SER A 97 -16.71 4.41 -2.52
C SER A 97 -17.71 5.54 -2.72
N PHE A 98 -18.99 5.20 -2.93
CA PHE A 98 -20.09 6.17 -2.94
C PHE A 98 -20.41 6.65 -1.50
N ASP A 99 -19.64 7.62 -1.02
CA ASP A 99 -19.68 8.14 0.36
C ASP A 99 -20.40 9.49 0.49
N GLY A 100 -20.71 10.15 -0.63
CA GLY A 100 -21.32 11.48 -0.69
C GLY A 100 -20.35 12.64 -0.43
N GLN A 101 -19.19 12.38 0.16
CA GLN A 101 -18.16 13.39 0.46
C GLN A 101 -17.19 13.52 -0.70
N ASN A 102 -16.52 12.42 -1.06
CA ASN A 102 -15.54 12.38 -2.14
C ASN A 102 -16.23 12.00 -3.45
N PHE A 103 -17.06 10.95 -3.44
CA PHE A 103 -17.80 10.51 -4.61
C PHE A 103 -19.32 10.54 -4.36
N ASN A 104 -20.06 11.21 -5.24
CA ASN A 104 -21.49 11.46 -5.07
C ASN A 104 -22.29 11.35 -6.37
N ALA A 105 -23.60 11.60 -6.29
CA ALA A 105 -24.54 11.45 -7.40
C ALA A 105 -24.20 12.32 -8.62
N ASN A 106 -23.53 13.47 -8.47
CA ASN A 106 -23.15 14.32 -9.59
C ASN A 106 -22.05 13.65 -10.43
N HIS A 107 -21.03 13.08 -9.79
CA HIS A 107 -19.98 12.34 -10.49
C HIS A 107 -20.54 11.10 -11.20
N LEU A 108 -21.50 10.41 -10.56
CA LEU A 108 -22.22 9.29 -11.16
C LEU A 108 -23.02 9.72 -12.40
N ALA A 109 -23.73 10.85 -12.33
CA ALA A 109 -24.50 11.40 -13.45
C ALA A 109 -23.60 11.84 -14.62
N GLN A 110 -22.35 12.23 -14.33
CA GLN A 110 -21.33 12.53 -15.35
C GLN A 110 -20.68 11.28 -15.96
N GLY A 111 -21.00 10.08 -15.45
CA GLY A 111 -20.54 8.80 -15.99
C GLY A 111 -19.39 8.15 -15.22
N CYS A 112 -18.84 8.80 -14.20
CA CYS A 112 -17.80 8.20 -13.36
C CYS A 112 -18.37 7.12 -12.44
N ARG A 113 -17.49 6.25 -11.97
CA ARG A 113 -17.78 5.18 -11.01
C ARG A 113 -16.72 5.17 -9.93
N ASP A 114 -17.13 4.94 -8.69
CA ASP A 114 -16.20 4.75 -7.57
C ASP A 114 -15.32 3.51 -7.76
N ILE A 115 -14.12 3.51 -7.17
CA ILE A 115 -13.10 2.48 -7.36
C ILE A 115 -13.62 1.10 -6.92
N ALA A 116 -14.32 1.01 -5.79
CA ALA A 116 -14.92 -0.24 -5.33
C ALA A 116 -15.90 -0.82 -6.35
N HIS A 117 -16.74 0.04 -6.96
CA HIS A 117 -17.64 -0.38 -8.03
C HIS A 117 -16.88 -0.86 -9.27
N GLN A 118 -15.84 -0.14 -9.71
CA GLN A 118 -15.03 -0.54 -10.87
C GLN A 118 -14.38 -1.92 -10.67
N LEU A 119 -13.90 -2.23 -9.46
CA LEU A 119 -13.31 -3.52 -9.11
C LEU A 119 -14.30 -4.67 -9.33
N VAL A 120 -15.50 -4.59 -8.76
CA VAL A 120 -16.42 -5.75 -8.73
C VAL A 120 -17.19 -5.98 -10.02
N VAL A 121 -17.39 -4.94 -10.85
CA VAL A 121 -18.09 -5.08 -12.14
C VAL A 121 -17.16 -5.46 -13.29
N ARG A 122 -15.85 -5.45 -13.04
CA ARG A 122 -14.84 -5.76 -14.05
C ARG A 122 -15.08 -7.13 -14.68
N THR A 123 -14.96 -7.18 -16.01
CA THR A 123 -15.07 -8.43 -16.78
C THR A 123 -13.91 -8.55 -17.78
N PRO A 124 -13.11 -9.64 -17.75
CA PRO A 124 -13.13 -10.69 -16.72
C PRO A 124 -12.68 -10.17 -15.33
N PRO A 125 -13.17 -10.77 -14.23
CA PRO A 125 -12.76 -10.42 -12.88
C PRO A 125 -11.26 -10.68 -12.67
N ILE A 126 -10.63 -9.97 -11.74
CA ILE A 126 -9.26 -10.28 -11.30
C ILE A 126 -9.28 -11.62 -10.57
N ASP A 127 -8.35 -12.53 -10.87
CA ASP A 127 -8.40 -13.90 -10.36
C ASP A 127 -8.19 -13.96 -8.83
N LEU A 128 -7.36 -13.08 -8.27
CA LEU A 128 -7.07 -13.05 -6.84
C LEU A 128 -6.81 -11.62 -6.34
N LEU A 129 -7.55 -11.21 -5.31
CA LEU A 129 -7.45 -9.91 -4.66
C LEU A 129 -7.35 -10.13 -3.15
N LEU A 130 -6.28 -9.68 -2.51
CA LEU A 130 -6.05 -9.84 -1.07
C LEU A 130 -5.62 -8.52 -0.45
N GLY A 131 -6.32 -8.04 0.58
CA GLY A 131 -5.95 -6.83 1.31
C GLY A 131 -7.02 -6.37 2.28
N GLY A 132 -7.06 -5.07 2.60
CA GLY A 132 -8.12 -4.48 3.42
C GLY A 132 -9.23 -3.81 2.60
N GLY A 133 -10.17 -3.16 3.29
CA GLY A 133 -11.11 -2.21 2.71
C GLY A 133 -12.57 -2.67 2.67
N ARG A 134 -12.99 -3.62 3.52
CA ARG A 134 -14.38 -4.13 3.52
C ARG A 134 -15.42 -3.01 3.51
N ARG A 135 -15.23 -1.95 4.29
CA ARG A 135 -16.24 -0.89 4.45
C ARG A 135 -16.63 -0.18 3.15
N TYR A 136 -15.79 -0.21 2.11
CA TYR A 136 -16.04 0.48 0.84
C TYR A 136 -17.05 -0.26 -0.06
N PHE A 137 -17.32 -1.53 0.26
CA PHE A 137 -18.23 -2.39 -0.50
C PHE A 137 -19.61 -2.55 0.15
N TYR A 138 -19.78 -2.12 1.40
CA TYR A 138 -21.01 -2.29 2.17
C TYR A 138 -21.69 -0.96 2.51
N PRO A 139 -23.03 -0.94 2.65
CA PRO A 139 -23.75 0.26 3.03
C PRO A 139 -23.54 0.60 4.51
N VAL A 140 -23.80 1.86 4.86
CA VAL A 140 -23.74 2.37 6.25
C VAL A 140 -24.71 1.68 7.23
N THR A 141 -25.57 0.80 6.74
CA THR A 141 -26.50 -0.05 7.51
C THR A 141 -25.89 -1.40 7.88
N THR A 142 -24.82 -1.83 7.21
CA THR A 142 -24.14 -3.10 7.47
C THR A 142 -23.02 -2.93 8.48
N PHE A 143 -23.03 -3.76 9.52
CA PHE A 143 -21.95 -3.85 10.50
C PHE A 143 -20.83 -4.73 9.96
N ASP A 144 -19.58 -4.37 10.27
CA ASP A 144 -18.44 -5.19 9.90
C ASP A 144 -18.47 -6.55 10.63
N VAL A 145 -18.04 -7.59 9.93
CA VAL A 145 -18.09 -8.99 10.41
C VAL A 145 -17.18 -9.24 11.61
N GLU A 146 -16.09 -8.48 11.72
CA GLU A 146 -15.06 -8.64 12.75
C GLU A 146 -15.18 -7.56 13.82
N TYR A 147 -15.60 -6.36 13.43
CA TYR A 147 -15.72 -5.20 14.32
C TYR A 147 -17.15 -4.65 14.37
N PRO A 148 -18.00 -5.11 15.31
CA PRO A 148 -19.42 -4.71 15.38
C PRO A 148 -19.68 -3.22 15.64
N SER A 149 -18.65 -2.43 15.99
CA SER A 149 -18.73 -0.97 16.12
C SER A 149 -18.46 -0.22 14.82
N ILE A 150 -17.92 -0.91 13.80
CA ILE A 150 -17.59 -0.36 12.50
C ILE A 150 -18.70 -0.73 11.51
N ARG A 151 -18.98 0.19 10.58
CA ARG A 151 -20.00 0.01 9.55
C ARG A 151 -19.42 0.22 8.16
N GLY A 152 -20.17 -0.20 7.15
CA GLY A 152 -19.93 0.18 5.76
C GLY A 152 -19.93 1.71 5.57
N SER A 153 -19.39 2.15 4.45
CA SER A 153 -19.25 3.58 4.08
C SER A 153 -20.22 4.02 3.00
N ARG A 154 -20.87 3.09 2.29
CA ARG A 154 -21.69 3.44 1.14
C ARG A 154 -23.04 4.03 1.56
N ILE A 155 -23.39 5.19 1.00
CA ILE A 155 -24.67 5.85 1.26
C ILE A 155 -25.72 5.58 0.17
N ASP A 156 -25.38 4.82 -0.87
CA ASP A 156 -26.29 4.38 -1.93
C ASP A 156 -27.11 3.13 -1.57
N ASN A 157 -26.95 2.63 -0.33
CA ASN A 157 -27.60 1.43 0.18
C ASN A 157 -27.27 0.14 -0.61
N ARG A 158 -26.08 0.10 -1.23
CA ARG A 158 -25.63 -1.02 -2.06
C ARG A 158 -24.63 -1.90 -1.36
N CYS A 159 -24.76 -3.20 -1.57
CA CYS A 159 -23.79 -4.21 -1.14
C CYS A 159 -23.07 -4.74 -2.37
N LEU A 160 -21.94 -4.14 -2.72
CA LEU A 160 -21.27 -4.37 -4.00
C LEU A 160 -20.76 -5.81 -4.17
N ILE A 161 -20.28 -6.42 -3.08
CA ILE A 161 -19.82 -7.82 -3.11
C ILE A 161 -21.00 -8.74 -3.42
N ASP A 162 -22.11 -8.61 -2.70
CA ASP A 162 -23.30 -9.45 -2.91
C ASP A 162 -23.94 -9.21 -4.28
N GLU A 163 -23.92 -7.97 -4.77
CA GLU A 163 -24.52 -7.59 -6.05
C GLU A 163 -23.70 -8.06 -7.27
N PHE A 164 -22.37 -8.02 -7.21
CA PHE A 164 -21.53 -8.17 -8.41
C PHE A 164 -20.43 -9.22 -8.33
N TRP A 165 -19.93 -9.57 -7.15
CA TRP A 165 -18.79 -10.46 -7.05
C TRP A 165 -19.18 -11.90 -7.40
N LYS A 166 -18.70 -12.39 -8.55
CA LYS A 166 -18.98 -13.76 -9.05
C LYS A 166 -17.85 -14.74 -8.71
N GLY A 167 -17.34 -14.64 -7.48
CA GLY A 167 -16.22 -15.43 -6.99
C GLY A 167 -16.42 -15.87 -5.54
N LYS A 168 -15.36 -16.39 -4.93
CA LYS A 168 -15.30 -16.65 -3.51
C LYS A 168 -14.90 -15.39 -2.76
N TYR A 169 -15.49 -15.17 -1.60
CA TYR A 169 -15.18 -14.07 -0.69
C TYR A 169 -14.72 -14.64 0.65
N ILE A 170 -13.59 -14.15 1.15
CA ILE A 170 -13.02 -14.50 2.46
C ILE A 170 -12.66 -13.21 3.21
N TRP A 171 -12.56 -13.29 4.53
CA TRP A 171 -12.25 -12.12 5.36
C TRP A 171 -11.25 -12.37 6.48
N ASN A 172 -10.73 -13.59 6.62
CA ASN A 172 -9.73 -13.93 7.63
C ASN A 172 -8.75 -15.02 7.14
N MET A 173 -7.68 -15.24 7.90
CA MET A 173 -6.62 -16.19 7.61
C MET A 173 -7.11 -17.63 7.73
N THR A 174 -8.03 -17.96 8.64
CA THR A 174 -8.63 -19.31 8.73
C THR A 174 -9.29 -19.70 7.40
N GLN A 175 -10.16 -18.86 6.85
CA GLN A 175 -10.82 -19.09 5.57
C GLN A 175 -9.83 -19.14 4.40
N MET A 176 -8.77 -18.33 4.45
CA MET A 176 -7.71 -18.38 3.44
C MET A 176 -6.98 -19.73 3.46
N ASN A 177 -6.70 -20.27 4.65
CA ASN A 177 -6.02 -21.56 4.81
C ASN A 177 -6.90 -22.74 4.36
N GLU A 178 -8.22 -22.61 4.47
CA GLU A 178 -9.20 -23.60 4.02
C GLU A 178 -9.49 -23.53 2.51
N PHE A 179 -9.03 -22.48 1.83
CA PHE A 179 -9.32 -22.26 0.42
C PHE A 179 -8.57 -23.24 -0.49
N GLU A 180 -9.30 -23.85 -1.43
CA GLU A 180 -8.73 -24.78 -2.42
C GLU A 180 -7.87 -24.04 -3.47
N LEU A 181 -6.56 -24.30 -3.47
CA LEU A 181 -5.63 -23.73 -4.44
C LEU A 181 -5.92 -24.23 -5.87
N GLY A 182 -5.73 -23.35 -6.86
CA GLY A 182 -5.92 -23.70 -8.28
C GLY A 182 -7.36 -23.75 -8.76
N THR A 183 -8.32 -23.32 -7.94
CA THR A 183 -9.70 -23.12 -8.43
C THR A 183 -9.77 -22.00 -9.46
N SER A 184 -10.59 -22.20 -10.50
CA SER A 184 -10.83 -21.19 -11.54
C SER A 184 -11.77 -20.06 -11.08
N GLN A 185 -12.37 -20.18 -9.90
CA GLN A 185 -13.22 -19.14 -9.34
C GLN A 185 -12.36 -17.99 -8.82
N PRO A 186 -12.66 -16.73 -9.19
CA PRO A 186 -12.00 -15.56 -8.63
C PRO A 186 -12.10 -15.51 -7.10
N LEU A 187 -11.08 -15.03 -6.42
CA LEU A 187 -11.04 -14.87 -4.97
C LEU A 187 -10.87 -13.39 -4.57
N LEU A 188 -11.74 -12.91 -3.68
CA LEU A 188 -11.64 -11.63 -3.00
C LEU A 188 -11.49 -11.87 -1.49
N GLY A 189 -10.31 -11.57 -0.95
CA GLY A 189 -10.00 -11.60 0.47
C GLY A 189 -9.88 -10.19 1.03
N LEU A 190 -10.79 -9.79 1.92
CA LEU A 190 -10.77 -8.48 2.58
C LEU A 190 -10.65 -8.64 4.09
N PHE A 191 -9.45 -8.42 4.62
CA PHE A 191 -9.06 -8.79 5.99
C PHE A 191 -9.31 -7.72 7.04
N GLU A 192 -9.52 -6.46 6.64
CA GLU A 192 -9.83 -5.37 7.57
C GLU A 192 -10.89 -4.42 6.99
N PRO A 193 -11.65 -3.66 7.81
CA PRO A 193 -12.64 -2.69 7.34
C PRO A 193 -12.00 -1.57 6.51
N SER A 194 -10.78 -1.16 6.86
CA SER A 194 -9.97 -0.15 6.17
C SER A 194 -8.65 -0.79 5.75
N HIS A 195 -7.51 -0.11 5.87
CA HIS A 195 -6.21 -0.73 5.69
C HIS A 195 -6.01 -1.90 6.67
N MET A 196 -5.17 -2.86 6.28
CA MET A 196 -4.68 -3.90 7.19
C MET A 196 -3.95 -3.29 8.38
N ARG A 197 -3.83 -4.04 9.48
CA ARG A 197 -3.10 -3.54 10.65
C ARG A 197 -1.62 -3.36 10.31
N TYR A 198 -0.93 -2.50 11.08
CA TYR A 198 0.53 -2.50 11.00
C TYR A 198 1.06 -3.87 11.47
N GLU A 199 2.09 -4.40 10.83
CA GLU A 199 2.72 -5.69 11.15
C GLU A 199 3.13 -5.74 12.62
N SER A 200 3.69 -4.64 13.15
CA SER A 200 4.08 -4.53 14.55
C SER A 200 2.91 -4.74 15.51
N ASP A 201 1.69 -4.38 15.10
CA ASP A 201 0.47 -4.52 15.90
C ASP A 201 -0.16 -5.90 15.67
N ARG A 202 -0.25 -6.35 14.41
CA ARG A 202 -0.75 -7.67 13.99
C ARG A 202 0.03 -8.82 14.62
N SER A 203 1.35 -8.72 14.67
CA SER A 203 2.21 -9.76 15.26
C SER A 203 2.01 -9.93 16.76
N GLN A 204 1.37 -8.95 17.43
CA GLN A 204 1.15 -8.93 18.88
C GLN A 204 -0.31 -9.18 19.27
N SER A 205 -1.27 -8.90 18.38
CA SER A 205 -2.70 -9.05 18.64
C SER A 205 -3.17 -10.50 18.62
N GLY A 206 -2.52 -11.37 17.85
CA GLY A 206 -2.98 -12.75 17.63
C GLY A 206 -4.33 -12.81 16.91
N ASP A 207 -4.66 -11.76 16.14
CA ASP A 207 -5.82 -11.73 15.27
C ASP A 207 -5.69 -12.73 14.11
N ASP A 208 -6.82 -13.04 13.47
CA ASP A 208 -6.88 -13.95 12.35
C ASP A 208 -6.58 -13.22 11.02
N GLU A 209 -5.65 -12.26 11.05
CA GLU A 209 -5.21 -11.45 9.92
C GLU A 209 -3.90 -12.02 9.33
N PRO A 210 -3.84 -12.34 8.02
CA PRO A 210 -2.63 -12.89 7.42
C PRO A 210 -1.56 -11.81 7.23
N SER A 211 -0.28 -12.18 7.41
CA SER A 211 0.83 -11.30 7.04
C SER A 211 0.98 -11.15 5.52
N LEU A 212 1.69 -10.12 5.05
CA LEU A 212 1.98 -9.94 3.63
C LEU A 212 2.74 -11.14 3.03
N SER A 213 3.70 -11.69 3.78
CA SER A 213 4.43 -12.89 3.40
C SER A 213 3.50 -14.10 3.26
N ARG A 214 2.52 -14.26 4.15
CA ARG A 214 1.56 -15.36 4.08
C ARG A 214 0.61 -15.21 2.90
N MET A 215 0.09 -14.00 2.64
CA MET A 215 -0.72 -13.73 1.45
C MET A 215 0.08 -13.99 0.16
N THR A 216 1.35 -13.59 0.14
CA THR A 216 2.27 -13.79 -1.00
C THR A 216 2.49 -15.27 -1.31
N GLU A 217 2.78 -16.07 -0.28
CA GLU A 217 2.90 -17.52 -0.41
C GLU A 217 1.63 -18.13 -1.01
N PHE A 218 0.49 -17.84 -0.39
CA PHE A 218 -0.80 -18.35 -0.82
C PHE A 218 -1.10 -18.02 -2.30
N ALA A 219 -0.91 -16.77 -2.71
CA ALA A 219 -1.22 -16.34 -4.08
C ALA A 219 -0.31 -17.00 -5.12
N ILE A 220 1.00 -17.10 -4.84
CA ILE A 220 1.93 -17.76 -5.75
C ILE A 220 1.62 -19.25 -5.82
N GLU A 221 1.38 -19.92 -4.69
CA GLU A 221 0.99 -21.34 -4.69
C GLU A 221 -0.33 -21.58 -5.43
N HIS A 222 -1.30 -20.66 -5.29
CA HIS A 222 -2.55 -20.69 -6.04
C HIS A 222 -2.31 -20.56 -7.55
N PHE A 223 -1.51 -19.59 -7.98
CA PHE A 223 -1.25 -19.36 -9.41
C PHE A 223 -0.35 -20.42 -10.06
N LEU A 224 0.55 -21.06 -9.32
CA LEU A 224 1.38 -22.16 -9.83
C LEU A 224 0.60 -23.46 -10.08
N LYS A 225 -0.72 -23.47 -9.85
CA LYS A 225 -1.62 -24.52 -10.33
C LYS A 225 -2.08 -24.33 -11.78
N PHE A 226 -1.73 -23.22 -12.40
CA PHE A 226 -2.11 -22.86 -13.77
C PHE A 226 -0.88 -22.76 -14.68
N ASP A 227 -0.96 -23.34 -15.87
CA ASP A 227 0.14 -23.37 -16.84
C ASP A 227 0.34 -22.05 -17.60
N GLN A 228 -0.64 -21.14 -17.55
CA GLN A 228 -0.65 -19.88 -18.31
C GLN A 228 0.36 -18.84 -17.78
N GLY A 229 0.94 -19.07 -16.59
CA GLY A 229 1.72 -18.10 -15.84
C GLY A 229 0.86 -16.94 -15.32
N PHE A 230 1.48 -16.00 -14.61
CA PHE A 230 0.74 -14.96 -13.90
C PHE A 230 1.45 -13.61 -13.85
N PHE A 231 0.67 -12.56 -13.59
CA PHE A 231 1.13 -11.27 -13.06
C PHE A 231 0.59 -11.11 -11.64
N LEU A 232 1.45 -10.71 -10.70
CA LEU A 232 1.08 -10.50 -9.31
C LEU A 232 1.68 -9.18 -8.82
N LEU A 233 0.82 -8.25 -8.40
CA LEU A 233 1.22 -7.04 -7.68
C LEU A 233 1.23 -7.33 -6.18
N ILE A 234 2.33 -7.01 -5.50
CA ILE A 234 2.48 -7.17 -4.05
C ILE A 234 2.92 -5.82 -3.47
N GLU A 235 2.14 -5.26 -2.55
CA GLU A 235 2.37 -3.92 -1.99
C GLU A 235 2.49 -3.95 -0.46
N GLY A 236 3.62 -3.47 0.06
CA GLY A 236 3.78 -3.09 1.47
C GLY A 236 3.23 -1.69 1.74
N GLY A 237 1.92 -1.49 1.55
CA GLY A 237 1.31 -0.16 1.48
C GLY A 237 1.29 0.62 2.81
N ARG A 238 1.55 -0.04 3.95
CA ARG A 238 1.57 0.63 5.26
C ARG A 238 2.94 1.21 5.64
N ILE A 239 4.00 0.95 4.86
CA ILE A 239 5.29 1.64 5.02
C ILE A 239 5.07 3.16 4.91
N ASP A 240 4.33 3.58 3.88
CA ASP A 240 3.96 4.96 3.60
C ASP A 240 3.15 5.60 4.75
N HIS A 241 2.06 4.94 5.17
CA HIS A 241 1.23 5.44 6.28
C HIS A 241 2.03 5.66 7.58
N ALA A 242 2.96 4.74 7.89
CA ALA A 242 3.78 4.87 9.08
C ALA A 242 4.77 6.03 8.98
N HIS A 243 5.29 6.34 7.79
CA HIS A 243 6.10 7.53 7.57
C HIS A 243 5.27 8.82 7.66
N HIS A 244 4.07 8.84 7.07
CA HIS A 244 3.11 9.95 7.23
C HIS A 244 2.80 10.26 8.70
N ASP A 245 2.66 9.21 9.53
CA ASP A 245 2.45 9.32 10.97
C ASP A 245 3.74 9.66 11.74
N THR A 246 4.92 9.68 11.10
CA THR A 246 6.25 9.77 11.73
C THR A 246 6.53 8.67 12.76
N LYS A 247 6.00 7.47 12.53
CA LYS A 247 6.15 6.27 13.37
C LYS A 247 7.22 5.33 12.82
N PRO A 248 8.52 5.56 13.10
CA PRO A 248 9.60 4.78 12.49
C PRO A 248 9.60 3.31 12.88
N ARG A 249 9.06 2.93 14.05
CA ARG A 249 8.94 1.52 14.43
C ARG A 249 8.04 0.78 13.45
N ASN A 250 6.84 1.30 13.22
CA ASN A 250 5.88 0.75 12.28
C ASN A 250 6.44 0.75 10.85
N ALA A 251 7.07 1.85 10.41
CA ALA A 251 7.60 1.95 9.05
C ALA A 251 8.70 0.91 8.76
N LEU A 252 9.61 0.69 9.72
CA LEU A 252 10.66 -0.31 9.58
C LEU A 252 10.13 -1.75 9.67
N ASP A 253 9.13 -2.01 10.50
CA ASP A 253 8.53 -3.34 10.60
C ASP A 253 7.73 -3.71 9.35
N GLU A 254 7.00 -2.74 8.78
CA GLU A 254 6.36 -2.90 7.48
C GLU A 254 7.39 -3.16 6.36
N PHE A 255 8.52 -2.44 6.38
CA PHE A 255 9.58 -2.64 5.41
C PHE A 255 10.23 -4.03 5.54
N VAL A 256 10.45 -4.51 6.77
CA VAL A 256 10.96 -5.86 7.03
C VAL A 256 9.97 -6.91 6.56
N GLU A 257 8.66 -6.72 6.79
CA GLU A 257 7.65 -7.67 6.33
C GLU A 257 7.49 -7.68 4.80
N PHE A 258 7.67 -6.53 4.15
CA PHE A 258 7.77 -6.47 2.70
C PHE A 258 9.01 -7.22 2.17
N ASP A 259 10.18 -7.08 2.80
CA ASP A 259 11.38 -7.87 2.44
C ASP A 259 11.17 -9.38 2.68
N ASN A 260 10.50 -9.75 3.77
CA ASN A 260 10.10 -11.13 4.04
C ASN A 260 9.20 -11.68 2.93
N ALA A 261 8.24 -10.89 2.44
CA ALA A 261 7.35 -11.27 1.35
C ALA A 261 8.11 -11.49 0.03
N VAL A 262 9.07 -10.63 -0.29
CA VAL A 262 9.99 -10.82 -1.44
C VAL A 262 10.81 -12.11 -1.27
N GLY A 263 11.35 -12.34 -0.07
CA GLY A 263 12.04 -13.58 0.28
C GLY A 263 11.15 -14.81 0.14
N GLN A 264 9.90 -14.72 0.57
CA GLN A 264 8.92 -15.79 0.50
C GLN A 264 8.54 -16.11 -0.95
N ALA A 265 8.29 -15.09 -1.78
CA ALA A 265 8.04 -15.27 -3.21
C ALA A 265 9.18 -16.06 -3.89
N LYS A 266 10.43 -15.66 -3.63
CA LYS A 266 11.60 -16.37 -4.15
C LYS A 266 11.69 -17.81 -3.64
N ARG A 267 11.41 -18.05 -2.36
CA ARG A 267 11.42 -19.41 -1.78
C ARG A 267 10.40 -20.31 -2.47
N VAL A 268 9.16 -19.84 -2.64
CA VAL A 268 8.09 -20.61 -3.29
C VAL A 268 8.43 -20.90 -4.74
N LEU A 269 8.85 -19.89 -5.51
CA LEU A 269 9.23 -20.05 -6.92
C LEU A 269 10.43 -20.98 -7.11
N GLN A 270 11.44 -20.87 -6.23
CA GLN A 270 12.61 -21.77 -6.24
C GLN A 270 12.21 -23.21 -5.93
N ALA A 271 11.37 -23.43 -4.91
CA ALA A 271 10.91 -24.75 -4.53
C ALA A 271 10.08 -25.43 -5.63
N LYS A 272 9.46 -24.63 -6.50
CA LYS A 272 8.68 -25.10 -7.65
C LYS A 272 9.48 -25.15 -8.96
N GLY A 273 10.77 -24.79 -8.93
CA GLY A 273 11.66 -24.89 -10.08
C GLY A 273 11.39 -23.87 -11.19
N VAL A 274 10.67 -22.77 -10.90
CA VAL A 274 10.27 -21.74 -11.86
C VAL A 274 10.84 -20.36 -11.55
N LEU A 275 11.78 -20.28 -10.60
CA LEU A 275 12.41 -19.00 -10.25
C LEU A 275 13.11 -18.39 -11.47
N ASP A 276 13.87 -19.18 -12.25
CA ASP A 276 14.60 -18.70 -13.44
C ASP A 276 13.68 -18.25 -14.59
N ASP A 277 12.41 -18.66 -14.55
CA ASP A 277 11.36 -18.26 -15.49
C ASP A 277 10.54 -17.06 -14.98
N SER A 278 10.88 -16.53 -13.79
CA SER A 278 10.09 -15.51 -13.07
C SER A 278 10.83 -14.19 -12.96
N LEU A 279 10.32 -13.15 -13.60
CA LEU A 279 10.78 -11.78 -13.38
C LEU A 279 10.20 -11.22 -12.07
N ILE A 280 11.07 -10.99 -11.09
CA ILE A 280 10.72 -10.27 -9.85
C ILE A 280 11.29 -8.87 -9.93
N VAL A 281 10.43 -7.86 -9.74
CA VAL A 281 10.80 -6.44 -9.68
C VAL A 281 10.35 -5.88 -8.34
N VAL A 282 11.25 -5.20 -7.63
CA VAL A 282 10.96 -4.48 -6.38
C VAL A 282 11.37 -3.04 -6.56
N THR A 283 10.47 -2.13 -6.21
CA THR A 283 10.71 -0.70 -6.21
C THR A 283 9.74 -0.03 -5.24
N ALA A 284 9.92 1.27 -4.99
CA ALA A 284 8.93 2.09 -4.29
C ALA A 284 8.07 2.84 -5.30
N ASP A 285 7.01 3.53 -4.89
CA ASP A 285 6.26 4.48 -5.71
C ASP A 285 6.89 5.89 -5.63
N HIS A 286 7.31 6.28 -4.43
CA HIS A 286 8.11 7.46 -4.08
C HIS A 286 8.90 7.23 -2.79
N SER A 287 9.58 8.26 -2.29
CA SER A 287 10.27 8.24 -1.00
C SER A 287 9.49 9.02 0.06
N HIS A 288 10.13 9.33 1.18
CA HIS A 288 9.65 10.18 2.28
C HIS A 288 10.75 11.17 2.68
N VAL A 289 10.40 12.24 3.41
CA VAL A 289 11.39 13.14 4.02
C VAL A 289 12.01 12.55 5.29
N PHE A 290 12.24 11.24 5.27
CA PHE A 290 12.87 10.42 6.29
C PHE A 290 14.39 10.48 6.16
N ALA A 291 15.10 10.67 7.27
CA ALA A 291 16.55 10.63 7.31
C ALA A 291 17.05 9.72 8.44
N PHE A 292 18.12 8.99 8.12
CA PHE A 292 18.92 8.20 9.06
C PHE A 292 20.34 8.78 9.14
N GLY A 293 20.79 9.17 10.33
CA GLY A 293 22.10 9.81 10.50
C GLY A 293 22.65 9.78 11.93
N ALA A 294 23.16 10.93 12.38
CA ALA A 294 23.64 11.17 13.74
C ALA A 294 24.91 10.41 14.19
N TYR A 295 25.76 9.94 13.29
CA TYR A 295 27.04 9.27 13.62
C TYR A 295 26.94 8.18 14.71
N SER A 296 25.84 7.42 14.72
CA SER A 296 25.65 6.35 15.71
C SER A 296 26.67 5.23 15.53
N SER A 297 27.11 4.64 16.66
CA SER A 297 28.04 3.51 16.65
C SER A 297 27.42 2.28 15.98
N ARG A 298 28.26 1.47 15.33
CA ARG A 298 27.84 0.20 14.74
C ARG A 298 27.21 -0.70 15.81
N GLY A 299 26.01 -1.22 15.53
CA GLY A 299 25.25 -2.08 16.43
C GLY A 299 24.30 -1.32 17.37
N SER A 300 24.27 0.02 17.33
CA SER A 300 23.25 0.79 18.04
C SER A 300 21.85 0.54 17.48
N ASN A 301 20.84 0.63 18.35
CA ASN A 301 19.44 0.58 17.94
C ASN A 301 19.13 1.77 17.02
N ILE A 302 18.63 1.49 15.81
CA ILE A 302 18.29 2.48 14.78
C ILE A 302 17.25 3.52 15.25
N LEU A 303 16.36 3.13 16.16
CA LEU A 303 15.35 4.02 16.74
C LEU A 303 15.92 4.92 17.83
N GLY A 304 17.17 4.67 18.23
CA GLY A 304 17.83 5.31 19.36
C GLY A 304 18.35 6.72 19.08
N PHE A 305 19.28 7.12 19.95
CA PHE A 305 20.03 8.36 19.84
C PHE A 305 21.44 8.11 19.30
N GLY A 306 22.03 9.14 18.69
CA GLY A 306 23.37 9.07 18.13
C GLY A 306 24.06 10.43 18.13
N SER A 307 25.36 10.43 18.38
CA SER A 307 26.28 11.52 18.04
C SER A 307 27.71 10.99 18.04
N LEU A 308 28.67 11.80 17.56
CA LEU A 308 30.10 11.50 17.71
C LEU A 308 30.44 11.19 19.19
N GLU A 309 31.37 10.25 19.38
CA GLU A 309 31.84 9.78 20.70
C GLU A 309 30.74 9.21 21.61
N ASN A 310 29.58 8.82 21.05
CA ASN A 310 28.43 8.28 21.79
C ASN A 310 27.85 9.24 22.85
N LYS A 311 27.96 10.56 22.64
CA LYS A 311 27.37 11.56 23.55
C LYS A 311 25.83 11.58 23.47
N ASN A 312 25.25 11.17 22.34
CA ASN A 312 23.80 11.13 22.07
C ASN A 312 23.08 12.48 22.15
N VAL A 313 23.85 13.57 22.15
CA VAL A 313 23.36 14.94 22.29
C VAL A 313 24.04 15.86 21.29
N SER A 314 23.37 16.96 20.98
CA SER A 314 23.84 18.07 20.17
C SER A 314 25.00 18.79 20.88
N ASP A 315 26.03 19.15 20.13
CA ASP A 315 27.19 19.90 20.61
C ASP A 315 26.92 21.41 20.75
N PHE A 316 25.75 21.87 20.31
CA PHE A 316 25.33 23.27 20.39
C PHE A 316 24.47 23.55 21.63
N ASP A 317 23.41 22.78 21.85
CA ASP A 317 22.39 23.02 22.88
C ASP A 317 22.23 21.84 23.87
N GLY A 318 22.98 20.76 23.70
CA GLY A 318 22.90 19.58 24.57
C GLY A 318 21.61 18.77 24.43
N SER A 319 20.76 19.07 23.44
CA SER A 319 19.51 18.34 23.21
C SER A 319 19.77 16.94 22.65
N PRO A 320 18.97 15.90 23.01
CA PRO A 320 19.14 14.56 22.47
C PRO A 320 18.98 14.52 20.94
N VAL A 321 19.88 13.81 20.27
CA VAL A 321 19.90 13.68 18.80
C VAL A 321 19.43 12.29 18.43
N ASN A 322 18.20 12.20 17.89
CA ASN A 322 17.68 10.95 17.36
C ASN A 322 18.43 10.55 16.09
N ILE A 323 18.65 9.24 15.94
CA ILE A 323 19.25 8.65 14.74
C ILE A 323 18.33 8.83 13.53
N ILE A 324 17.03 8.62 13.73
CA ILE A 324 15.97 8.84 12.75
C ILE A 324 15.29 10.18 13.02
N THR A 325 15.12 10.96 11.95
CA THR A 325 14.40 12.24 11.97
C THR A 325 13.60 12.41 10.68
N TYR A 326 12.61 13.30 10.70
CA TYR A 326 11.84 13.68 9.51
C TYR A 326 11.99 15.18 9.20
N GLY A 327 11.91 15.53 7.93
CA GLY A 327 11.89 16.93 7.49
C GLY A 327 10.64 17.67 7.95
N ASN A 328 9.48 17.01 7.90
CA ASN A 328 8.21 17.53 8.39
C ASN A 328 7.33 16.39 8.93
N GLY A 329 6.19 16.70 9.54
CA GLY A 329 5.23 15.69 10.02
C GLY A 329 4.52 16.05 11.33
N PRO A 330 3.73 15.12 11.88
CA PRO A 330 3.00 15.31 13.13
C PRO A 330 3.88 15.85 14.26
N ARG A 331 3.31 16.74 15.07
CA ARG A 331 4.03 17.32 16.21
C ARG A 331 4.30 16.23 17.25
N SER A 332 5.58 15.92 17.48
CA SER A 332 6.00 15.12 18.63
C SER A 332 5.69 15.87 19.94
N ASN A 333 5.02 15.22 20.89
CA ASN A 333 4.53 15.84 22.13
C ASN A 333 5.61 16.09 23.21
N SER A 334 6.88 15.76 22.95
CA SER A 334 7.96 15.82 23.93
C SER A 334 8.86 17.05 23.76
N SER A 335 9.12 17.75 24.87
CA SER A 335 10.20 18.73 24.95
C SER A 335 11.55 18.00 24.85
N ARG A 336 12.36 18.32 23.83
CA ARG A 336 13.66 17.67 23.56
C ARG A 336 14.78 18.11 24.53
N ASN A 337 14.51 18.02 25.83
CA ASN A 337 15.47 18.33 26.90
C ASN A 337 16.20 17.06 27.41
N ALA A 338 17.04 17.18 28.43
CA ALA A 338 17.79 16.05 28.99
C ALA A 338 16.88 14.90 29.49
N THR A 339 15.66 15.17 29.95
CA THR A 339 14.70 14.15 30.40
C THR A 339 14.24 13.28 29.23
N TYR A 340 14.10 13.85 28.03
CA TYR A 340 13.72 13.13 26.82
C TYR A 340 14.67 11.96 26.51
N LEU A 341 15.96 12.11 26.80
CA LEU A 341 16.96 11.05 26.56
C LEU A 341 16.67 9.77 27.36
N TYR A 342 16.08 9.90 28.55
CA TYR A 342 15.92 8.79 29.50
C TYR A 342 14.47 8.33 29.69
N SER A 343 13.48 9.13 29.29
CA SER A 343 12.07 8.82 29.53
C SER A 343 11.33 8.26 28.32
N ILE A 344 11.86 8.45 27.11
CA ILE A 344 11.15 8.08 25.88
C ILE A 344 11.38 6.60 25.52
N ASN A 345 10.29 5.87 25.29
CA ASN A 345 10.36 4.51 24.75
C ASN A 345 10.25 4.54 23.23
N MET A 346 11.38 4.64 22.54
CA MET A 346 11.43 4.70 21.06
C MET A 346 11.10 3.36 20.38
N ASN A 347 11.01 2.27 21.14
CA ASN A 347 10.55 0.98 20.63
C ASN A 347 9.03 0.86 20.62
N SER A 348 8.30 1.80 21.23
CA SER A 348 6.84 1.82 21.19
C SER A 348 6.33 2.13 19.78
N THR A 349 5.25 1.46 19.36
CA THR A 349 4.53 1.76 18.10
C THR A 349 3.74 3.08 18.16
N ASP A 350 3.65 3.71 19.33
CA ASP A 350 3.08 5.04 19.51
C ASP A 350 4.12 6.16 19.53
N TYR A 351 5.41 5.80 19.45
CA TYR A 351 6.47 6.80 19.40
C TYR A 351 6.48 7.54 18.06
N LEU A 352 6.44 8.88 18.13
CA LEU A 352 6.60 9.77 16.99
C LEU A 352 8.03 10.32 16.97
N ALA A 353 8.75 10.09 15.87
CA ALA A 353 10.07 10.66 15.67
C ALA A 353 9.99 12.20 15.49
N PRO A 354 11.04 12.94 15.85
CA PRO A 354 11.04 14.39 15.69
C PRO A 354 11.01 14.78 14.20
N ALA A 355 10.15 15.75 13.90
CA ALA A 355 10.06 16.43 12.62
C ALA A 355 10.52 17.89 12.74
N ALA A 356 11.24 18.41 11.74
CA ALA A 356 11.70 19.80 11.77
C ALA A 356 10.57 20.81 11.55
N LEU A 357 9.60 20.50 10.70
CA LEU A 357 8.42 21.33 10.43
C LEU A 357 7.11 20.62 10.80
N PRO A 358 6.30 21.16 11.73
CA PRO A 358 5.05 20.51 12.13
C PRO A 358 3.99 20.57 11.03
N MET A 359 3.40 19.42 10.71
CA MET A 359 2.29 19.22 9.77
C MET A 359 1.33 18.17 10.33
N ASN A 360 0.14 18.02 9.73
CA ASN A 360 -0.80 16.97 10.16
C ASN A 360 -0.36 15.56 9.72
N ALA A 361 0.40 15.49 8.63
CA ALA A 361 1.04 14.29 8.11
C ALA A 361 2.38 14.71 7.51
N GLU A 362 3.36 13.82 7.58
CA GLU A 362 4.63 13.99 6.87
C GLU A 362 4.40 13.94 5.35
N THR A 363 5.29 14.55 4.56
CA THR A 363 5.18 14.57 3.09
C THR A 363 6.11 13.57 2.43
N HIS A 364 5.72 13.03 1.28
CA HIS A 364 6.62 12.23 0.44
C HIS A 364 7.94 12.95 0.10
N GLY A 365 8.95 12.14 -0.24
CA GLY A 365 10.23 12.54 -0.80
C GLY A 365 10.22 12.49 -2.33
N GLY A 366 10.82 13.49 -2.98
CA GLY A 366 10.85 13.66 -4.44
C GLY A 366 12.12 13.11 -5.10
N GLU A 367 13.04 12.52 -4.34
CA GLU A 367 14.27 11.92 -4.85
C GLU A 367 14.02 10.61 -5.60
N ASP A 368 15.01 10.21 -6.39
CA ASP A 368 14.96 8.94 -7.11
C ASP A 368 14.95 7.75 -6.13
N VAL A 369 14.13 6.75 -6.44
CA VAL A 369 14.06 5.50 -5.67
C VAL A 369 14.66 4.34 -6.46
N PRO A 370 15.20 3.30 -5.79
CA PRO A 370 15.81 2.16 -6.47
C PRO A 370 14.76 1.25 -7.14
N ILE A 371 15.17 0.61 -8.23
CA ILE A 371 14.52 -0.58 -8.80
C ILE A 371 15.52 -1.72 -8.68
N PHE A 372 15.09 -2.81 -8.05
CA PHE A 372 15.81 -4.07 -8.00
C PHE A 372 15.06 -5.08 -8.86
N TYR A 373 15.80 -5.87 -9.64
CA TYR A 373 15.18 -6.95 -10.41
C TYR A 373 16.06 -8.20 -10.57
N SER A 374 15.41 -9.33 -10.78
CA SER A 374 16.01 -10.61 -11.14
C SER A 374 15.10 -11.43 -12.03
N ASN A 375 15.73 -12.13 -12.99
CA ASN A 375 15.16 -13.31 -13.63
C ASN A 375 15.60 -14.54 -12.86
#